data_AF-A0A3S0SDF6-F1
#
_entry.id   AF-A0A3S0SDF6-F1
#
_cell.length_a   1.000
_cell.length_b   1.000
_cell.length_c   1.000
_cell.angle_alpha   90.00
_cell.angle_beta   90.00
_cell.angle_gamma   90.00
#
_symmetry.space_group_name_H-M   'P 1'
#
loop_
_entity.id
_entity.type
_entity.pdbx_description
1 polymer ?
#
loop_
_entity_poly.entity_id
_entity_poly.type
_entity_poly.pdbx_seq_one_letter_code
_entity_poly.pdbx_strand_id
1 'polypeptide(L)'
;MSSSASTKISSQKNNEVFRDCPCADFFDGRGCTVWASISKVIIMGGGADRFEVERVLAWAGFGEFRHVSGRLGVSDLFDQKRRTGVYVLSFRDGSYYVGKATDVTGRFRDHRDKKDPIEGMAFREVPAKLLDRVEQDSITALELLRVPLKNITSTRAGAASERLESAWATMDEIRRFSADRAWNDLSGNPLSDRDRRAKLHDRFYRLMQRPDVDEIIEAFALYLARCVPLPARTVLGRWVISALPGGYELSAIANLTIGWQWSAVAFEGPEGSMMQFYGRGSVLRRTFGRNLENLAGCDVYIASEVMGGTDQLRLVCRPAEARALLEKEPVVHALREVTLDLMQRPTPHAQHHCFDLADAILTRARSLPQPEFKPVLT
;
A
#
# COMPACT_ATOMS: atom_id res chain seq x y z
N MET A 1 -41.41 -54.51 1.79
CA MET A 1 -40.44 -54.62 2.90
C MET A 1 -39.07 -54.28 2.34
N SER A 2 -38.51 -53.18 2.83
CA SER A 2 -37.42 -52.40 2.23
C SER A 2 -36.04 -53.02 2.45
N SER A 3 -35.24 -53.13 1.37
CA SER A 3 -33.79 -53.34 1.44
C SER A 3 -33.08 -51.98 1.40
N SER A 4 -32.31 -51.66 2.44
CA SER A 4 -31.46 -50.47 2.51
C SER A 4 -30.08 -50.77 1.94
N ALA A 5 -29.72 -50.07 0.85
CA ALA A 5 -28.37 -50.03 0.32
C ALA A 5 -27.59 -48.90 1.00
N SER A 6 -26.43 -49.24 1.58
CA SER A 6 -25.47 -48.29 2.15
C SER A 6 -24.52 -47.83 1.05
N THR A 7 -24.57 -46.54 0.71
CA THR A 7 -23.61 -45.92 -0.22
C THR A 7 -22.52 -45.21 0.57
N LYS A 8 -21.31 -45.80 0.58
CA LYS A 8 -20.09 -45.12 0.98
C LYS A 8 -19.77 -44.02 -0.04
N ILE A 9 -19.83 -42.76 0.37
CA ILE A 9 -19.34 -41.63 -0.42
C ILE A 9 -17.84 -41.49 -0.17
N SER A 10 -17.03 -41.77 -1.19
CA SER A 10 -15.57 -41.63 -1.15
C SER A 10 -15.15 -40.17 -1.11
N SER A 11 -14.22 -39.82 -0.22
CA SER A 11 -13.61 -38.49 -0.02
C SER A 11 -12.68 -38.02 -1.15
N GLN A 12 -12.73 -38.63 -2.34
CA GLN A 12 -11.80 -38.33 -3.44
C GLN A 12 -12.34 -37.37 -4.53
N LYS A 13 -13.64 -37.00 -4.52
CA LYS A 13 -14.22 -36.16 -5.58
C LYS A 13 -14.18 -34.64 -5.35
N ASN A 14 -13.73 -34.16 -4.19
CA ASN A 14 -13.60 -32.72 -3.92
C ASN A 14 -12.24 -32.11 -4.30
N ASN A 15 -11.28 -32.90 -4.80
CA ASN A 15 -9.93 -32.42 -5.14
C ASN A 15 -9.72 -32.03 -6.61
N GLU A 16 -10.66 -32.35 -7.52
CA GLU A 16 -10.47 -32.03 -8.95
C GLU A 16 -11.01 -30.65 -9.33
N VAL A 17 -11.90 -30.04 -8.55
CA VAL A 17 -12.49 -28.72 -8.85
C VAL A 17 -11.56 -27.55 -8.42
N PHE A 18 -10.47 -27.82 -7.70
CA PHE A 18 -9.59 -26.78 -7.13
C PHE A 18 -8.15 -26.78 -7.66
N ARG A 19 -7.81 -27.66 -8.61
CA ARG A 19 -6.46 -27.68 -9.23
C ARG A 19 -6.12 -26.40 -10.00
N ASP A 20 -7.14 -25.63 -10.40
CA ASP A 20 -6.97 -24.38 -11.16
C ASP A 20 -7.23 -23.10 -10.32
N CYS A 21 -7.22 -23.17 -8.97
CA CYS A 21 -7.35 -21.96 -8.14
C CYS A 21 -6.12 -21.06 -8.25
N PRO A 22 -6.26 -19.74 -8.56
CA PRO A 22 -5.15 -18.76 -8.61
C PRO A 22 -4.42 -18.52 -7.27
N CYS A 23 -4.80 -19.26 -6.23
CA CYS A 23 -4.35 -19.13 -4.85
C CYS A 23 -3.42 -20.26 -4.38
N ALA A 24 -3.30 -21.35 -5.17
CA ALA A 24 -2.62 -22.58 -4.76
C ALA A 24 -1.11 -22.41 -4.56
N ASP A 25 -0.48 -21.46 -5.26
CA ASP A 25 0.96 -21.21 -5.16
C ASP A 25 1.34 -20.28 -4.00
N PHE A 26 0.37 -19.57 -3.42
CA PHE A 26 0.59 -18.65 -2.29
C PHE A 26 0.37 -19.32 -0.93
N PHE A 27 -0.46 -20.37 -0.86
CA PHE A 27 -0.92 -20.99 0.39
C PHE A 27 -1.14 -22.49 0.19
N ASP A 28 -0.86 -23.29 1.23
CA ASP A 28 -0.78 -24.76 1.29
C ASP A 28 -2.06 -25.57 0.95
N GLY A 29 -2.83 -25.17 -0.08
CA GLY A 29 -4.07 -25.81 -0.49
C GLY A 29 -5.29 -25.46 0.37
N ARG A 30 -5.10 -24.89 1.57
CA ARG A 30 -6.19 -24.42 2.46
C ARG A 30 -6.66 -22.98 2.21
N GLY A 31 -6.00 -22.25 1.30
CA GLY A 31 -6.24 -20.82 1.04
C GLY A 31 -7.45 -20.47 0.15
N CYS A 32 -8.04 -21.44 -0.56
CA CYS A 32 -9.11 -21.18 -1.55
C CYS A 32 -10.42 -20.67 -0.93
N THR A 33 -10.77 -21.14 0.27
CA THR A 33 -12.00 -20.73 0.97
C THR A 33 -11.89 -19.31 1.50
N VAL A 34 -10.72 -18.91 2.03
CA VAL A 34 -10.46 -17.55 2.53
C VAL A 34 -10.46 -16.54 1.39
N TRP A 35 -9.88 -16.88 0.24
CA TRP A 35 -9.93 -15.99 -0.92
C TRP A 35 -11.35 -15.85 -1.47
N ALA A 36 -12.16 -16.92 -1.47
CA ALA A 36 -13.57 -16.84 -1.82
C ALA A 36 -14.36 -15.95 -0.83
N SER A 37 -13.98 -15.96 0.44
CA SER A 37 -14.54 -15.13 1.52
C SER A 37 -14.25 -13.65 1.29
N ILE A 38 -12.96 -13.33 1.12
CA ILE A 38 -12.48 -11.97 0.84
C ILE A 38 -13.05 -11.48 -0.49
N SER A 39 -13.08 -12.31 -1.54
CA SER A 39 -13.68 -11.98 -2.83
C SER A 39 -15.17 -11.68 -2.72
N LYS A 40 -15.90 -12.48 -1.95
CA LYS A 40 -17.34 -12.31 -1.74
C LYS A 40 -17.65 -10.96 -1.08
N VAL A 41 -16.87 -10.56 -0.08
CA VAL A 41 -16.97 -9.25 0.59
C VAL A 41 -16.60 -8.11 -0.36
N ILE A 42 -15.49 -8.25 -1.10
CA ILE A 42 -15.02 -7.25 -2.07
C ILE A 42 -16.04 -7.04 -3.21
N ILE A 43 -16.64 -8.12 -3.74
CA ILE A 43 -17.58 -8.09 -4.86
C ILE A 43 -18.95 -7.53 -4.43
N MET A 44 -19.41 -7.84 -3.21
CA MET A 44 -20.73 -7.41 -2.74
C MET A 44 -20.75 -6.03 -2.06
N GLY A 45 -19.59 -5.37 -1.91
CA GLY A 45 -19.51 -3.99 -1.42
C GLY A 45 -19.88 -3.77 0.06
N GLY A 46 -20.32 -4.81 0.78
CA GLY A 46 -20.55 -4.78 2.23
C GLY A 46 -19.26 -4.97 3.03
N GLY A 47 -19.21 -4.46 4.25
CA GLY A 47 -18.15 -4.82 5.21
C GLY A 47 -18.31 -6.27 5.68
N ALA A 48 -17.21 -6.95 5.99
CA ALA A 48 -17.25 -8.30 6.54
C ALA A 48 -17.93 -8.33 7.91
N ASP A 49 -18.75 -9.35 8.16
CA ASP A 49 -19.29 -9.59 9.49
C ASP A 49 -18.24 -10.25 10.41
N ARG A 50 -18.60 -10.44 11.68
CA ARG A 50 -17.72 -11.06 12.67
C ARG A 50 -17.29 -12.48 12.29
N PHE A 51 -18.17 -13.25 11.66
CA PHE A 51 -17.87 -14.65 11.29
C PHE A 51 -16.79 -14.71 10.20
N GLU A 52 -16.87 -13.81 9.22
CA GLU A 52 -15.85 -13.64 8.19
C GLU A 52 -14.48 -13.28 8.79
N VAL A 53 -14.45 -12.35 9.75
CA VAL A 53 -13.23 -11.97 10.47
C VAL A 53 -12.63 -13.15 11.23
N GLU A 54 -13.45 -13.84 12.02
CA GLU A 54 -13.02 -15.00 12.81
C GLU A 54 -12.43 -16.10 11.91
N ARG A 55 -13.03 -16.34 10.74
CA ARG A 55 -12.53 -17.32 9.77
C ARG A 55 -11.17 -16.92 9.19
N VAL A 56 -10.99 -15.66 8.80
CA VAL A 56 -9.71 -15.17 8.27
C VAL A 56 -8.61 -15.23 9.34
N LEU A 57 -8.93 -14.87 10.58
CA LEU A 57 -7.98 -14.92 11.69
C LEU A 57 -7.62 -16.35 12.09
N ALA A 58 -8.59 -17.27 12.12
CA ALA A 58 -8.33 -18.69 12.36
C ALA A 58 -7.37 -19.27 11.32
N TRP A 59 -7.57 -18.92 10.05
CA TRP A 59 -6.66 -19.30 8.97
C TRP A 59 -5.27 -18.67 9.12
N ALA A 60 -5.21 -17.42 9.58
CA ALA A 60 -3.96 -16.75 9.93
C ALA A 60 -3.31 -17.30 11.22
N GLY A 61 -3.84 -18.38 11.80
CA GLY A 61 -3.26 -19.06 12.96
C GLY A 61 -3.60 -18.43 14.31
N PHE A 62 -4.60 -17.55 14.36
CA PHE A 62 -5.13 -17.06 15.63
C PHE A 62 -6.03 -18.13 16.26
N GLY A 63 -6.03 -18.18 17.60
CA GLY A 63 -7.06 -18.91 18.33
C GLY A 63 -8.43 -18.24 18.19
N GLU A 64 -9.46 -18.93 18.67
CA GLU A 64 -10.83 -18.40 18.72
C GLU A 64 -10.91 -17.11 19.54
N PHE A 65 -11.87 -16.25 19.18
CA PHE A 65 -12.19 -15.07 19.97
C PHE A 65 -12.74 -15.47 21.33
N ARG A 66 -12.04 -15.06 22.38
CA ARG A 66 -12.49 -15.23 23.76
C ARG A 66 -13.21 -13.97 24.20
N HIS A 67 -14.38 -14.13 24.82
CA HIS A 67 -15.08 -13.02 25.43
C HIS A 67 -14.33 -12.53 26.68
N VAL A 68 -13.94 -11.25 26.67
CA VAL A 68 -13.08 -10.65 27.71
C VAL A 68 -13.68 -9.37 28.31
N SER A 69 -14.92 -9.04 27.95
CA SER A 69 -15.61 -7.87 28.50
C SER A 69 -15.67 -7.91 30.03
N GLY A 70 -15.35 -6.78 30.67
CA GLY A 70 -15.34 -6.61 32.11
C GLY A 70 -14.19 -7.31 32.85
N ARG A 71 -13.29 -8.03 32.17
CA ARG A 71 -12.16 -8.70 32.82
C ARG A 71 -11.09 -7.70 33.28
N LEU A 72 -10.57 -7.93 34.49
CA LEU A 72 -9.42 -7.18 35.01
C LEU A 72 -8.09 -7.60 34.35
N GLY A 73 -8.03 -8.80 33.77
CA GLY A 73 -6.84 -9.31 33.09
C GLY A 73 -7.15 -10.61 32.35
N VAL A 74 -6.15 -11.08 31.61
CA VAL A 74 -6.23 -12.30 30.78
C VAL A 74 -5.09 -13.28 31.11
N SER A 75 -4.52 -13.21 32.30
CA SER A 75 -3.39 -14.06 32.70
C SER A 75 -3.75 -15.54 32.85
N ASP A 76 -5.02 -15.83 33.15
CA ASP A 76 -5.60 -17.18 33.18
C ASP A 76 -5.72 -17.80 31.79
N LEU A 77 -5.73 -16.97 30.74
CA LEU A 77 -5.91 -17.39 29.36
C LEU A 77 -4.60 -17.78 28.66
N PHE A 78 -3.45 -17.35 29.19
CA PHE A 78 -2.15 -17.48 28.53
C PHE A 78 -1.02 -17.84 29.51
N ASP A 79 -0.41 -18.99 29.28
CA ASP A 79 0.78 -19.45 30.00
C ASP A 79 1.91 -18.43 29.92
N GLN A 80 2.64 -18.21 31.02
CA GLN A 80 3.73 -17.22 31.10
C GLN A 80 4.79 -17.37 30.00
N LYS A 81 5.06 -18.61 29.55
CA LYS A 81 6.05 -18.90 28.50
C LYS A 81 5.54 -18.64 27.09
N ARG A 82 4.24 -18.36 26.91
CA ARG A 82 3.55 -18.30 25.61
C ARG A 82 2.81 -16.97 25.40
N ARG A 83 3.34 -15.87 25.95
CA ARG A 83 2.71 -14.54 25.93
C ARG A 83 3.24 -13.61 24.84
N THR A 84 4.27 -14.03 24.11
CA THR A 84 4.82 -13.29 22.97
C THR A 84 4.00 -13.60 21.72
N GLY A 85 3.43 -12.58 21.09
CA GLY A 85 2.59 -12.80 19.91
C GLY A 85 1.85 -11.57 19.41
N VAL A 86 0.92 -11.82 18.51
CA VAL A 86 0.00 -10.82 17.95
C VAL A 86 -1.41 -11.09 18.48
N TYR A 87 -2.11 -10.04 18.88
CA TYR A 87 -3.48 -10.10 19.37
C TYR A 87 -4.40 -9.25 18.50
N VAL A 88 -5.67 -9.66 18.43
CA VAL A 88 -6.76 -8.88 17.85
C VAL A 88 -7.81 -8.65 18.92
N LEU A 89 -8.17 -7.40 19.16
CA LEU A 89 -9.26 -6.99 20.03
C LEU A 89 -10.48 -6.66 19.19
N SER A 90 -11.66 -7.06 19.64
CA SER A 90 -12.94 -6.62 19.09
C SER A 90 -13.65 -5.69 20.08
N PHE A 91 -14.33 -4.68 19.54
CA PHE A 91 -15.05 -3.69 20.33
C PHE A 91 -16.54 -3.73 20.02
N ARG A 92 -17.34 -3.11 20.91
CA ARG A 92 -18.80 -3.07 20.81
C ARG A 92 -19.33 -2.36 19.57
N ASP A 93 -18.57 -1.41 19.05
CA ASP A 93 -18.88 -0.67 17.82
C ASP A 93 -18.61 -1.50 16.54
N GLY A 94 -18.20 -2.77 16.68
CA GLY A 94 -17.84 -3.64 15.56
C GLY A 94 -16.45 -3.38 14.98
N SER A 95 -15.68 -2.47 15.57
CA SER A 95 -14.29 -2.24 15.17
C SER A 95 -13.33 -3.26 15.78
N TYR A 96 -12.12 -3.31 15.22
CA TYR A 96 -11.06 -4.18 15.68
C TYR A 96 -9.75 -3.41 15.91
N TYR A 97 -8.88 -3.95 16.75
CA TYR A 97 -7.50 -3.47 16.92
C TYR A 97 -6.54 -4.64 16.85
N VAL A 98 -5.50 -4.55 16.04
CA VAL A 98 -4.42 -5.52 15.98
C VAL A 98 -3.22 -4.97 16.72
N GLY A 99 -2.55 -5.76 17.54
CA GLY A 99 -1.32 -5.33 18.18
C GLY A 99 -0.35 -6.48 18.39
N LYS A 100 0.93 -6.14 18.54
CA LYS A 100 1.96 -7.09 19.01
C LYS A 100 2.29 -6.90 20.48
N ALA A 101 2.73 -7.98 21.12
CA ALA A 101 3.16 -7.99 22.50
C ALA A 101 4.29 -8.99 22.73
N THR A 102 5.27 -8.62 23.56
CA THR A 102 6.18 -9.58 24.22
C THR A 102 5.52 -10.21 25.45
N ASP A 103 4.59 -9.49 26.09
CA ASP A 103 3.65 -10.02 27.07
C ASP A 103 2.24 -9.51 26.78
N VAL A 104 1.40 -10.38 26.22
CA VAL A 104 0.03 -10.06 25.85
C VAL A 104 -0.85 -9.69 27.06
N THR A 105 -0.55 -10.19 28.25
CA THR A 105 -1.34 -9.92 29.46
C THR A 105 -1.13 -8.50 29.97
N GLY A 106 0.12 -8.00 29.87
CA GLY A 106 0.45 -6.61 30.13
C GLY A 106 -0.23 -5.69 29.11
N ARG A 107 -0.12 -6.02 27.82
CA ARG A 107 -0.77 -5.22 26.75
C ARG A 107 -2.29 -5.18 26.87
N PHE A 108 -2.94 -6.27 27.25
CA PHE A 108 -4.39 -6.27 27.49
C PHE A 108 -4.76 -5.26 28.58
N ARG A 109 -3.99 -5.20 29.68
CA ARG A 109 -4.21 -4.24 30.76
C ARG A 109 -4.05 -2.79 30.26
N ASP A 110 -2.98 -2.51 29.51
CA ASP A 110 -2.75 -1.19 28.91
C ASP A 110 -3.94 -0.74 28.03
N HIS A 111 -4.55 -1.67 27.29
CA HIS A 111 -5.70 -1.37 26.43
C HIS A 111 -7.00 -1.22 27.20
N ARG A 112 -7.22 -2.06 28.23
CA ARG A 112 -8.38 -1.97 29.13
C ARG A 112 -8.45 -0.61 29.82
N ASP A 113 -7.30 -0.04 30.16
CA ASP A 113 -7.23 1.26 30.85
C ASP A 113 -7.56 2.45 29.92
N LYS A 114 -7.71 2.20 28.61
CA LYS A 114 -8.20 3.18 27.63
C LYS A 114 -9.74 3.19 27.61
N LYS A 115 -10.33 4.26 27.08
CA LYS A 115 -11.78 4.54 27.15
C LYS A 115 -12.69 3.57 26.35
N ASP A 116 -12.15 2.62 25.60
CA ASP A 116 -12.92 1.74 24.72
C ASP A 116 -13.08 0.34 25.34
N PRO A 117 -14.31 -0.11 25.67
CA PRO A 117 -14.54 -1.44 26.22
C PRO A 117 -14.21 -2.55 25.22
N ILE A 118 -13.30 -3.43 25.60
CA ILE A 118 -12.93 -4.61 24.82
C ILE A 118 -14.00 -5.68 25.01
N GLU A 119 -14.62 -6.16 23.93
CA GLU A 119 -15.59 -7.26 23.99
C GLU A 119 -14.92 -8.62 23.87
N GLY A 120 -14.00 -8.75 22.91
CA GLY A 120 -13.39 -10.01 22.55
C GLY A 120 -11.90 -9.87 22.26
N MET A 121 -11.18 -10.98 22.39
CA MET A 121 -9.77 -11.07 22.09
C MET A 121 -9.42 -12.41 21.43
N ALA A 122 -8.72 -12.34 20.29
CA ALA A 122 -8.03 -13.46 19.69
C ALA A 122 -6.51 -13.26 19.81
N PHE A 123 -5.75 -14.36 19.87
CA PHE A 123 -4.30 -14.31 20.04
C PHE A 123 -3.61 -15.39 19.21
N ARG A 124 -2.45 -15.01 18.66
CA ARG A 124 -1.52 -15.90 17.96
C ARG A 124 -0.15 -15.76 18.60
N GLU A 125 0.39 -16.87 19.09
CA GLU A 125 1.77 -16.94 19.56
C GLU A 125 2.73 -16.79 18.36
N VAL A 126 3.68 -15.85 18.47
CA VAL A 126 4.62 -15.53 17.39
C VAL A 126 6.00 -15.23 18.00
N PRO A 127 7.09 -15.80 17.47
CA PRO A 127 8.44 -15.44 17.89
C PRO A 127 8.72 -13.93 17.74
N ALA A 128 9.46 -13.34 18.68
CA ALA A 128 9.73 -11.90 18.71
C ALA A 128 10.22 -11.33 17.35
N LYS A 129 11.10 -12.07 16.67
CA LYS A 129 11.67 -11.70 15.36
C LYS A 129 10.66 -11.59 14.21
N LEU A 130 9.45 -12.13 14.38
CA LEU A 130 8.39 -12.15 13.36
C LEU A 130 7.21 -11.25 13.72
N LEU A 131 7.22 -10.58 14.89
CA LEU A 131 6.07 -9.83 15.38
C LEU A 131 5.61 -8.74 14.40
N ASP A 132 6.55 -7.95 13.87
CA ASP A 132 6.23 -6.84 12.96
C ASP A 132 5.56 -7.35 11.68
N ARG A 133 6.11 -8.42 11.10
CA ARG A 133 5.57 -9.04 9.89
C ARG A 133 4.16 -9.59 10.14
N VAL A 134 3.98 -10.39 11.19
CA VAL A 134 2.67 -11.04 11.46
C VAL A 134 1.61 -10.01 11.87
N GLU A 135 1.98 -8.95 12.59
CA GLU A 135 1.09 -7.82 12.89
C GLU A 135 0.62 -7.15 11.59
N GLN A 136 1.55 -6.82 10.70
CA GLN A 136 1.25 -6.17 9.42
C GLN A 136 0.41 -7.06 8.49
N ASP A 137 0.70 -8.36 8.44
CA ASP A 137 -0.08 -9.34 7.68
C ASP A 137 -1.53 -9.43 8.21
N SER A 138 -1.69 -9.40 9.54
CA SER A 138 -3.00 -9.48 10.19
C SER A 138 -3.83 -8.22 9.98
N ILE A 139 -3.20 -7.05 10.12
CA ILE A 139 -3.76 -5.75 9.75
C ILE A 139 -4.28 -5.79 8.31
N THR A 140 -3.42 -6.21 7.38
CA THR A 140 -3.73 -6.27 5.96
C THR A 140 -4.96 -7.13 5.70
N ALA A 141 -4.99 -8.31 6.31
CA ALA A 141 -6.09 -9.25 6.12
C ALA A 141 -7.43 -8.64 6.57
N LEU A 142 -7.44 -7.91 7.69
CA LEU A 142 -8.64 -7.23 8.17
C LEU A 142 -9.00 -5.99 7.33
N GLU A 143 -8.01 -5.24 6.83
CA GLU A 143 -8.26 -4.13 5.90
C GLU A 143 -8.93 -4.60 4.61
N LEU A 144 -8.51 -5.74 4.06
CA LEU A 144 -9.11 -6.35 2.86
C LEU A 144 -10.57 -6.78 3.10
N LEU A 145 -10.91 -7.14 4.34
CA LEU A 145 -12.29 -7.41 4.77
C LEU A 145 -13.12 -6.14 5.00
N ARG A 146 -12.51 -4.95 4.86
CA ARG A 146 -13.16 -3.65 5.07
C ARG A 146 -13.81 -3.49 6.45
N VAL A 147 -13.25 -4.12 7.48
CA VAL A 147 -13.71 -3.90 8.85
C VAL A 147 -13.08 -2.63 9.45
N PRO A 148 -13.77 -1.91 10.34
CA PRO A 148 -13.20 -0.72 10.97
C PRO A 148 -12.00 -1.09 11.85
N LEU A 149 -10.84 -0.45 11.66
CA LEU A 149 -9.63 -0.71 12.46
C LEU A 149 -9.25 0.51 13.32
N LYS A 150 -8.96 0.29 14.61
CA LYS A 150 -8.54 1.31 15.58
C LYS A 150 -7.02 1.50 15.67
N ASN A 151 -6.22 0.87 14.81
CA ASN A 151 -4.76 1.00 14.86
C ASN A 151 -4.31 2.42 14.48
N ILE A 152 -4.09 3.30 15.48
CA ILE A 152 -3.80 4.73 15.31
C ILE A 152 -2.42 5.04 14.67
N THR A 153 -1.59 4.06 14.30
CA THR A 153 -0.25 4.38 13.77
C THR A 153 0.26 3.59 12.56
N SER A 154 -0.47 2.58 12.07
CA SER A 154 0.02 1.83 10.89
C SER A 154 -1.03 1.36 9.90
N THR A 155 -2.34 1.49 10.17
CA THR A 155 -3.37 0.94 9.26
C THR A 155 -4.11 2.04 8.51
N ARG A 156 -4.47 1.74 7.28
CA ARG A 156 -5.62 2.32 6.61
C ARG A 156 -6.89 1.98 7.40
N ALA A 157 -7.99 2.68 7.07
CA ALA A 157 -9.35 2.39 7.53
C ALA A 157 -9.71 2.74 8.99
N GLY A 158 -9.47 4.01 9.35
CA GLY A 158 -10.45 4.79 10.10
C GLY A 158 -10.97 5.90 9.18
N ALA A 159 -12.25 5.83 8.83
CA ALA A 159 -13.02 6.74 7.99
C ALA A 159 -12.64 6.80 6.50
N ALA A 160 -13.41 6.13 5.64
CA ALA A 160 -13.56 6.51 4.23
C ALA A 160 -14.60 7.65 4.05
N SER A 161 -15.35 8.01 5.11
CA SER A 161 -16.33 9.11 5.08
C SER A 161 -15.85 10.40 5.76
N GLU A 162 -14.83 10.37 6.61
CA GLU A 162 -14.26 11.56 7.28
C GLU A 162 -12.84 11.92 6.79
N ARG A 163 -12.27 11.14 5.86
CA ARG A 163 -10.87 11.28 5.37
C ARG A 163 -10.61 12.44 4.41
N LEU A 164 -11.56 13.33 4.24
CA LEU A 164 -11.65 14.18 3.06
C LEU A 164 -11.97 15.65 3.38
N GLU A 165 -11.65 16.07 4.60
CA GLU A 165 -11.19 17.44 4.84
C GLU A 165 -9.66 17.44 4.96
N SER A 166 -9.01 16.83 3.97
CA SER A 166 -7.56 16.95 3.88
C SER A 166 -7.27 18.38 3.42
N ALA A 167 -6.71 19.23 4.28
CA ALA A 167 -6.46 20.65 3.98
C ALA A 167 -5.60 20.92 2.73
N TRP A 168 -5.08 19.88 2.07
CA TRP A 168 -4.27 19.97 0.87
C TRP A 168 -5.08 19.93 -0.44
N ALA A 169 -6.29 19.37 -0.45
CA ALA A 169 -7.16 19.28 -1.61
C ALA A 169 -8.65 19.23 -1.23
N THR A 170 -9.49 19.83 -2.06
CA THR A 170 -10.95 19.70 -1.94
C THR A 170 -11.43 18.34 -2.44
N MET A 171 -12.64 17.96 -2.04
CA MET A 171 -13.25 16.72 -2.49
C MET A 171 -13.44 16.64 -4.01
N ASP A 172 -13.83 17.74 -4.63
CA ASP A 172 -14.07 17.76 -6.06
C ASP A 172 -12.77 17.67 -6.85
N GLU A 173 -11.67 18.25 -6.35
CA GLU A 173 -10.33 18.06 -6.93
C GLU A 173 -9.89 16.59 -6.90
N ILE A 174 -10.07 15.91 -5.77
CA ILE A 174 -9.72 14.49 -5.65
C ILE A 174 -10.60 13.62 -6.54
N ARG A 175 -11.91 13.87 -6.56
CA ARG A 175 -12.82 13.13 -7.45
C ARG A 175 -12.47 13.37 -8.92
N ARG A 176 -12.18 14.61 -9.32
CA ARG A 176 -11.79 14.94 -10.68
C ARG A 176 -10.47 14.28 -11.06
N PHE A 177 -9.44 14.34 -10.21
CA PHE A 177 -8.18 13.63 -10.43
C PHE A 177 -8.36 12.11 -10.52
N SER A 178 -9.30 11.56 -9.75
CA SER A 178 -9.58 10.13 -9.81
C SER A 178 -10.37 9.73 -11.05
N ALA A 179 -11.27 10.58 -11.55
CA ALA A 179 -12.16 10.26 -12.66
C ALA A 179 -11.55 10.60 -14.03
N ASP A 180 -10.87 11.74 -14.13
CA ASP A 180 -10.28 12.24 -15.36
C ASP A 180 -8.76 12.04 -15.32
N ARG A 181 -8.28 11.05 -16.07
CA ARG A 181 -6.85 10.72 -16.15
C ARG A 181 -6.03 11.79 -16.85
N ALA A 182 -6.64 12.59 -17.72
CA ALA A 182 -5.94 13.68 -18.38
C ALA A 182 -5.82 14.93 -17.51
N TRP A 183 -6.71 15.08 -16.53
CA TRP A 183 -6.68 16.25 -15.66
C TRP A 183 -5.66 16.14 -14.53
N ASN A 184 -4.93 17.26 -14.33
CA ASN A 184 -4.21 17.59 -13.10
C ASN A 184 -3.96 19.12 -13.07
N ASP A 185 -3.95 19.71 -11.88
CA ASP A 185 -3.61 21.13 -11.72
C ASP A 185 -2.13 21.27 -11.30
N LEU A 186 -1.30 21.73 -12.24
CA LEU A 186 0.13 21.95 -12.04
C LEU A 186 0.46 23.39 -11.60
N SER A 187 -0.57 24.22 -11.38
CA SER A 187 -0.42 25.59 -10.93
C SER A 187 0.05 25.65 -9.47
N GLY A 188 0.69 26.76 -9.12
CA GLY A 188 1.27 27.00 -7.81
C GLY A 188 2.60 27.72 -7.91
N ASN A 189 2.95 28.44 -6.85
CA ASN A 189 4.21 29.17 -6.80
C ASN A 189 5.35 28.22 -6.36
N PRO A 190 6.56 28.37 -6.95
CA PRO A 190 7.75 27.71 -6.43
C PRO A 190 7.91 27.99 -4.93
N LEU A 191 8.26 26.97 -4.16
CA LEU A 191 8.57 27.16 -2.75
C LEU A 191 9.95 27.81 -2.59
N SER A 192 10.07 28.78 -1.70
CA SER A 192 11.34 29.46 -1.43
C SER A 192 11.83 29.16 -0.02
N ASP A 193 13.00 28.51 0.09
CA ASP A 193 13.78 28.35 1.32
C ASP A 193 15.26 28.46 0.94
N ARG A 194 15.82 29.65 1.14
CA ARG A 194 17.19 29.98 0.69
C ARG A 194 18.24 29.12 1.38
N ASP A 195 18.06 28.86 2.67
CA ASP A 195 19.06 28.14 3.47
C ASP A 195 19.09 26.65 3.11
N ARG A 196 17.92 26.02 2.92
CA ARG A 196 17.86 24.62 2.48
C ARG A 196 18.31 24.46 1.04
N ARG A 197 17.99 25.42 0.16
CA ARG A 197 18.51 25.46 -1.22
C ARG A 197 20.04 25.43 -1.21
N ALA A 198 20.68 26.36 -0.49
CA ALA A 198 22.14 26.43 -0.41
C ALA A 198 22.77 25.11 0.07
N LYS A 199 22.17 24.43 1.07
CA LYS A 199 22.69 23.16 1.61
C LYS A 199 22.69 22.00 0.61
N LEU A 200 21.74 21.97 -0.32
CA LEU A 200 21.57 20.87 -1.27
C LEU A 200 21.96 21.25 -2.71
N HIS A 201 22.34 22.51 -2.93
CA HIS A 201 22.68 23.05 -4.24
C HIS A 201 23.81 22.27 -4.91
N ASP A 202 24.88 21.96 -4.19
CA ASP A 202 26.01 21.20 -4.75
C ASP A 202 25.61 19.81 -5.25
N ARG A 203 24.64 19.16 -4.56
CA ARG A 203 24.11 17.86 -4.99
C ARG A 203 23.28 18.00 -6.25
N PHE A 204 22.45 19.03 -6.33
CA PHE A 204 21.71 19.36 -7.54
C PHE A 204 22.66 19.64 -8.71
N TYR A 205 23.68 20.48 -8.51
CA TYR A 205 24.64 20.80 -9.56
C TYR A 205 25.36 19.55 -10.07
N ARG A 206 25.81 18.67 -9.18
CA ARG A 206 26.41 17.38 -9.55
C ARG A 206 25.45 16.47 -10.31
N LEU A 207 24.18 16.43 -9.91
CA LEU A 207 23.14 15.69 -10.62
C LEU A 207 22.99 16.22 -12.06
N MET A 208 22.99 17.55 -12.25
CA MET A 208 22.91 18.19 -13.56
C MET A 208 24.13 17.95 -14.47
N GLN A 209 25.27 17.46 -13.93
CA GLN A 209 26.43 17.07 -14.75
C GLN A 209 26.32 15.66 -15.33
N ARG A 210 25.28 14.89 -14.99
CA ARG A 210 25.11 13.54 -15.54
C ARG A 210 24.65 13.60 -17.00
N PRO A 211 25.11 12.66 -17.85
CA PRO A 211 24.72 12.62 -19.26
C PRO A 211 23.23 12.27 -19.47
N ASP A 212 22.59 11.62 -18.51
CA ASP A 212 21.21 11.12 -18.57
C ASP A 212 20.21 11.95 -17.74
N VAL A 213 20.64 13.09 -17.19
CA VAL A 213 19.82 13.87 -16.25
C VAL A 213 18.53 14.39 -16.87
N ASP A 214 18.56 14.74 -18.16
CA ASP A 214 17.38 15.26 -18.85
C ASP A 214 16.28 14.20 -18.97
N GLU A 215 16.64 12.95 -19.24
CA GLU A 215 15.68 11.84 -19.31
C GLU A 215 15.10 11.51 -17.94
N ILE A 216 15.93 11.59 -16.88
CA ILE A 216 15.49 11.39 -15.50
C ILE A 216 14.51 12.50 -15.08
N ILE A 217 14.83 13.77 -15.35
CA ILE A 217 13.95 14.91 -15.08
C ILE A 217 12.64 14.76 -15.86
N GLU A 218 12.69 14.37 -17.13
CA GLU A 218 11.51 14.12 -17.95
C GLU A 218 10.61 13.03 -17.34
N ALA A 219 11.19 11.90 -16.92
CA ALA A 219 10.44 10.80 -16.30
C ALA A 219 9.78 11.22 -14.98
N PHE A 220 10.48 11.95 -14.11
CA PHE A 220 9.87 12.52 -12.91
C PHE A 220 8.81 13.56 -13.22
N ALA A 221 9.00 14.39 -14.25
CA ALA A 221 8.05 15.41 -14.65
C ALA A 221 6.74 14.78 -15.15
N LEU A 222 6.84 13.73 -15.97
CA LEU A 222 5.69 12.93 -16.42
C LEU A 222 5.00 12.27 -15.23
N TYR A 223 5.76 11.71 -14.28
CA TYR A 223 5.19 11.10 -13.08
C TYR A 223 4.45 12.12 -12.21
N LEU A 224 5.03 13.29 -11.94
CA LEU A 224 4.34 14.35 -11.19
C LEU A 224 3.10 14.85 -11.93
N ALA A 225 3.23 15.15 -13.22
CA ALA A 225 2.14 15.68 -14.02
C ALA A 225 0.96 14.70 -14.09
N ARG A 226 1.25 13.41 -14.17
CA ARG A 226 0.23 12.39 -14.43
C ARG A 226 -0.21 11.64 -13.18
N CYS A 227 0.61 11.50 -12.14
CA CYS A 227 0.32 10.57 -11.04
C CYS A 227 0.15 11.26 -9.68
N VAL A 228 0.67 12.47 -9.48
CA VAL A 228 0.58 13.20 -8.21
C VAL A 228 -0.45 14.33 -8.31
N PRO A 229 -1.55 14.31 -7.55
CA PRO A 229 -2.53 15.39 -7.56
C PRO A 229 -1.94 16.70 -7.01
N LEU A 230 -2.21 17.79 -7.73
CA LEU A 230 -1.88 19.16 -7.29
C LEU A 230 -0.40 19.31 -6.90
N PRO A 231 0.57 18.85 -7.72
CA PRO A 231 1.93 18.60 -7.25
C PRO A 231 2.64 19.85 -6.72
N ALA A 232 2.43 21.02 -7.32
CA ALA A 232 3.02 22.27 -6.86
C ALA A 232 2.40 22.79 -5.54
N ARG A 233 1.16 22.42 -5.21
CA ARG A 233 0.51 22.78 -3.93
C ARG A 233 0.86 21.82 -2.80
N THR A 234 1.20 20.57 -3.14
CA THR A 234 1.34 19.48 -2.17
C THR A 234 2.80 19.13 -1.82
N VAL A 235 3.76 19.78 -2.47
CA VAL A 235 5.20 19.65 -2.17
C VAL A 235 5.51 20.05 -0.72
N LEU A 236 6.50 19.39 -0.11
CA LEU A 236 6.86 19.40 1.33
C LEU A 236 5.80 18.84 2.29
N GLY A 237 4.51 19.01 2.00
CA GLY A 237 3.43 18.48 2.82
C GLY A 237 3.16 17.00 2.55
N ARG A 238 3.17 16.59 1.28
CA ARG A 238 2.78 15.25 0.84
C ARG A 238 3.86 14.52 0.09
N TRP A 239 4.67 15.25 -0.65
CA TRP A 239 5.79 14.68 -1.37
C TRP A 239 7.04 15.56 -1.28
N VAL A 240 8.19 14.92 -1.41
CA VAL A 240 9.50 15.57 -1.51
C VAL A 240 10.33 14.87 -2.57
N ILE A 241 11.36 15.53 -3.08
CA ILE A 241 12.36 14.89 -3.92
C ILE A 241 13.76 15.19 -3.38
N SER A 242 14.64 14.20 -3.39
CA SER A 242 16.04 14.34 -2.99
C SER A 242 16.96 14.09 -4.17
N ALA A 243 18.04 14.88 -4.28
CA ALA A 243 19.10 14.71 -5.27
C ALA A 243 20.33 14.02 -4.64
N LEU A 244 20.83 12.97 -5.28
CA LEU A 244 21.97 12.17 -4.84
C LEU A 244 21.93 11.84 -3.34
N PRO A 245 20.86 11.18 -2.85
CA PRO A 245 20.79 10.81 -1.45
C PRO A 245 21.85 9.74 -1.15
N GLY A 246 22.92 10.12 -0.47
CA GLY A 246 23.94 9.16 -0.02
C GLY A 246 23.40 8.18 1.03
N GLY A 247 24.03 7.01 1.16
CA GLY A 247 23.85 6.11 2.31
C GLY A 247 22.83 4.97 2.16
N TYR A 248 22.36 4.67 0.95
CA TYR A 248 21.45 3.54 0.70
C TYR A 248 22.11 2.47 -0.18
N GLU A 249 21.61 1.22 -0.09
CA GLU A 249 22.10 0.06 -0.86
C GLU A 249 21.90 0.21 -2.37
N LEU A 250 20.91 1.01 -2.78
CA LEU A 250 20.75 1.44 -4.16
C LEU A 250 21.59 2.69 -4.38
N SER A 251 22.41 2.69 -5.43
CA SER A 251 23.13 3.86 -5.95
C SER A 251 22.13 4.91 -6.48
N ALA A 252 21.37 5.49 -5.56
CA ALA A 252 20.23 6.36 -5.84
C ALA A 252 20.71 7.69 -6.42
N ILE A 253 20.12 8.04 -7.57
CA ILE A 253 20.38 9.28 -8.28
C ILE A 253 19.41 10.35 -7.79
N ALA A 254 18.12 10.02 -7.69
CA ALA A 254 17.10 10.88 -7.11
C ALA A 254 15.92 10.07 -6.59
N ASN A 255 15.34 10.49 -5.45
CA ASN A 255 14.22 9.80 -4.82
C ASN A 255 13.05 10.76 -4.64
N LEU A 256 11.92 10.48 -5.29
CA LEU A 256 10.65 11.12 -5.03
C LEU A 256 9.88 10.31 -4.01
N THR A 257 9.68 10.91 -2.84
CA THR A 257 9.00 10.29 -1.70
C THR A 257 7.60 10.86 -1.57
N ILE A 258 6.58 10.01 -1.44
CA ILE A 258 5.20 10.42 -1.13
C ILE A 258 4.78 9.74 0.16
N GLY A 259 4.31 10.54 1.12
CA GLY A 259 4.11 10.07 2.49
C GLY A 259 5.40 9.47 3.03
N TRP A 260 5.40 8.15 3.25
CA TRP A 260 6.48 7.37 3.87
C TRP A 260 7.17 6.40 2.91
N GLN A 261 6.88 6.45 1.61
CA GLN A 261 7.42 5.52 0.62
C GLN A 261 8.09 6.27 -0.52
N TRP A 262 9.19 5.74 -1.03
CA TRP A 262 9.76 6.21 -2.29
C TRP A 262 8.86 5.77 -3.44
N SER A 263 8.05 6.67 -3.97
CA SER A 263 7.05 6.33 -4.99
C SER A 263 7.63 6.30 -6.40
N ALA A 264 8.63 7.15 -6.66
CA ALA A 264 9.41 7.11 -7.88
C ALA A 264 10.90 7.30 -7.56
N VAL A 265 11.77 6.47 -8.13
CA VAL A 265 13.22 6.47 -7.84
C VAL A 265 14.00 6.37 -9.13
N ALA A 266 15.02 7.22 -9.28
CA ALA A 266 16.08 7.06 -10.26
C ALA A 266 17.33 6.51 -9.56
N PHE A 267 17.94 5.47 -10.11
CA PHE A 267 19.10 4.80 -9.51
C PHE A 267 20.02 4.21 -10.58
N GLU A 268 21.28 3.97 -10.24
CA GLU A 268 22.21 3.28 -11.14
C GLU A 268 21.88 1.78 -11.21
N GLY A 269 21.62 1.29 -12.41
CA GLY A 269 21.54 -0.13 -12.73
C GLY A 269 22.77 -0.62 -13.47
N PRO A 270 22.82 -1.93 -13.82
CA PRO A 270 23.95 -2.53 -14.51
C PRO A 270 24.25 -1.92 -15.89
N GLU A 271 23.24 -1.38 -16.56
CA GLU A 271 23.32 -0.85 -17.92
C GLU A 271 23.10 0.67 -17.99
N GLY A 272 23.27 1.36 -16.86
CA GLY A 272 23.05 2.80 -16.72
C GLY A 272 21.85 3.11 -15.81
N SER A 273 21.34 4.33 -15.92
CA SER A 273 20.22 4.78 -15.07
C SER A 273 18.96 3.97 -15.29
N MET A 274 18.29 3.68 -14.19
CA MET A 274 17.01 3.01 -14.12
C MET A 274 16.02 3.88 -13.35
N MET A 275 14.75 3.77 -13.72
CA MET A 275 13.59 4.34 -13.04
C MET A 275 12.80 3.22 -12.40
N GLN A 276 12.29 3.48 -11.20
CA GLN A 276 11.39 2.61 -10.46
C GLN A 276 10.11 3.35 -10.10
N PHE A 277 8.97 2.67 -10.23
CA PHE A 277 7.65 3.16 -9.82
C PHE A 277 6.88 2.09 -9.06
N TYR A 278 5.88 2.51 -8.27
CA TYR A 278 4.95 1.61 -7.59
C TYR A 278 3.52 1.81 -8.06
N GLY A 279 2.89 0.74 -8.55
CA GLY A 279 1.54 0.75 -9.09
C GLY A 279 0.66 -0.36 -8.53
N ARG A 280 -0.65 -0.17 -8.62
CA ARG A 280 -1.64 -1.15 -8.16
C ARG A 280 -1.60 -2.43 -9.02
N GLY A 281 -1.29 -3.56 -8.39
CA GLY A 281 -1.11 -4.84 -9.08
C GLY A 281 -2.38 -5.35 -9.74
N SER A 282 -3.52 -5.28 -9.06
CA SER A 282 -4.81 -5.71 -9.59
C SER A 282 -5.25 -4.90 -10.81
N VAL A 283 -4.98 -3.59 -10.84
CA VAL A 283 -5.28 -2.73 -11.99
C VAL A 283 -4.43 -3.15 -13.19
N LEU A 284 -3.12 -3.28 -12.99
CA LEU A 284 -2.19 -3.68 -14.05
C LEU A 284 -2.53 -5.08 -14.60
N ARG A 285 -2.78 -6.06 -13.72
CA ARG A 285 -3.10 -7.44 -14.14
C ARG A 285 -4.45 -7.55 -14.84
N ARG A 286 -5.43 -6.71 -14.48
CA ARG A 286 -6.73 -6.66 -15.17
C ARG A 286 -6.56 -6.24 -16.63
N THR A 287 -5.66 -5.29 -16.89
CA THR A 287 -5.48 -4.72 -18.23
C THR A 287 -4.44 -5.46 -19.07
N PHE A 288 -3.31 -5.85 -18.48
CA PHE A 288 -2.18 -6.44 -19.20
C PHE A 288 -2.08 -7.98 -19.03
N GLY A 289 -3.06 -8.59 -18.38
CA GLY A 289 -3.07 -10.02 -18.07
C GLY A 289 -2.19 -10.38 -16.86
N ARG A 290 -2.26 -11.65 -16.42
CA ARG A 290 -1.59 -12.11 -15.20
C ARG A 290 -0.08 -11.97 -15.25
N ASN A 291 0.51 -12.21 -16.40
CA ASN A 291 1.94 -12.21 -16.61
C ASN A 291 2.49 -10.83 -16.99
N LEU A 292 1.62 -9.84 -17.20
CA LEU A 292 2.00 -8.46 -17.56
C LEU A 292 2.88 -8.36 -18.81
N GLU A 293 2.82 -9.37 -19.70
CA GLU A 293 3.67 -9.51 -20.89
C GLU A 293 3.61 -8.30 -21.83
N ASN A 294 2.50 -7.56 -21.79
CA ASN A 294 2.28 -6.36 -22.62
C ASN A 294 2.89 -5.07 -22.01
N LEU A 295 3.52 -5.16 -20.85
CA LEU A 295 4.24 -4.06 -20.22
C LEU A 295 5.71 -4.06 -20.68
N ALA A 296 5.90 -4.06 -22.01
CA ALA A 296 7.20 -4.16 -22.65
C ALA A 296 8.15 -3.03 -22.21
N GLY A 297 9.43 -3.39 -22.05
CA GLY A 297 10.49 -2.47 -21.61
C GLY A 297 10.47 -2.17 -20.11
N CYS A 298 9.74 -2.93 -19.30
CA CYS A 298 9.86 -2.82 -17.85
C CYS A 298 9.85 -4.20 -17.20
N ASP A 299 10.76 -4.38 -16.24
CA ASP A 299 10.69 -5.50 -15.32
C ASP A 299 9.63 -5.22 -14.25
N VAL A 300 8.90 -6.26 -13.87
CA VAL A 300 7.86 -6.16 -12.84
C VAL A 300 8.18 -7.09 -11.68
N TYR A 301 8.20 -6.51 -10.49
CA TYR A 301 8.47 -7.22 -9.24
C TYR A 301 7.30 -7.08 -8.28
N ILE A 302 7.09 -8.09 -7.45
CA ILE A 302 6.18 -7.96 -6.30
C ILE A 302 6.85 -7.02 -5.29
N ALA A 303 6.15 -5.96 -4.88
CA ALA A 303 6.68 -5.04 -3.89
C ALA A 303 6.64 -5.69 -2.50
N SER A 304 7.79 -5.72 -1.82
CA SER A 304 7.85 -6.07 -0.39
C SER A 304 7.42 -4.92 0.51
N GLU A 305 7.42 -3.69 -0.01
CA GLU A 305 7.00 -2.48 0.70
C GLU A 305 5.49 -2.26 0.56
N VAL A 306 4.78 -2.27 1.69
CA VAL A 306 3.30 -2.30 1.73
C VAL A 306 2.66 -0.97 2.17
N MET A 307 3.42 0.14 2.22
CA MET A 307 2.91 1.42 2.76
C MET A 307 1.79 2.02 1.89
N GLY A 308 1.81 1.79 0.58
CA GLY A 308 0.73 2.11 -0.36
C GLY A 308 -0.38 1.03 -0.46
N GLY A 309 -0.32 -0.02 0.36
CA GLY A 309 -1.19 -1.21 0.32
C GLY A 309 -0.46 -2.48 -0.14
N THR A 310 -1.09 -3.63 0.01
CA THR A 310 -0.48 -4.95 -0.29
C THR A 310 -0.63 -5.38 -1.74
N ASP A 311 -1.46 -4.69 -2.51
CA ASP A 311 -1.61 -4.87 -3.94
C ASP A 311 -0.70 -3.91 -4.71
N GLN A 312 0.61 -3.99 -4.46
CA GLN A 312 1.61 -3.16 -5.10
C GLN A 312 2.58 -3.99 -5.94
N LEU A 313 2.80 -3.53 -7.16
CA LEU A 313 3.88 -3.99 -8.03
C LEU A 313 4.89 -2.87 -8.20
N ARG A 314 6.15 -3.27 -8.24
CA ARG A 314 7.29 -2.41 -8.55
C ARG A 314 7.63 -2.56 -10.02
N LEU A 315 7.56 -1.47 -10.76
CA LEU A 315 7.92 -1.38 -12.18
C LEU A 315 9.32 -0.78 -12.28
N VAL A 316 10.24 -1.45 -12.96
CA VAL A 316 11.62 -1.00 -13.14
C VAL A 316 11.96 -0.95 -14.64
N CYS A 317 12.47 0.17 -15.12
CA CYS A 317 12.72 0.40 -16.55
C CYS A 317 13.76 1.49 -16.76
N ARG A 318 14.27 1.67 -17.97
CA ARG A 318 15.14 2.81 -18.29
C ARG A 318 14.33 4.11 -18.34
N PRO A 319 14.95 5.30 -18.15
CA PRO A 319 14.26 6.59 -18.25
C PRO A 319 13.46 6.78 -19.55
N ALA A 320 14.00 6.40 -20.71
CA ALA A 320 13.28 6.44 -21.98
C ALA A 320 12.03 5.54 -22.01
N GLU A 321 12.10 4.34 -21.43
CA GLU A 321 10.98 3.39 -21.32
C GLU A 321 9.94 3.89 -20.31
N ALA A 322 10.36 4.54 -19.23
CA ALA A 322 9.49 5.17 -18.25
C ALA A 322 8.56 6.21 -18.88
N ARG A 323 9.06 6.98 -19.87
CA ARG A 323 8.24 7.92 -20.63
C ARG A 323 7.10 7.21 -21.36
N ALA A 324 7.42 6.19 -22.14
CA ALA A 324 6.44 5.41 -22.89
C ALA A 324 5.44 4.70 -21.95
N LEU A 325 5.93 4.22 -20.80
CA LEU A 325 5.11 3.60 -19.78
C LEU A 325 4.08 4.59 -19.20
N LEU A 326 4.52 5.80 -18.86
CA LEU A 326 3.67 6.84 -18.28
C LEU A 326 2.67 7.44 -19.28
N GLU A 327 2.75 7.11 -20.57
CA GLU A 327 1.76 7.48 -21.60
C GLU A 327 0.60 6.47 -21.69
N LYS A 328 0.70 5.31 -21.03
CA LYS A 328 -0.35 4.30 -21.00
C LYS A 328 -1.35 4.62 -19.88
N GLU A 329 -2.60 4.92 -20.24
CA GLU A 329 -3.68 5.20 -19.27
C GLU A 329 -3.77 4.16 -18.13
N PRO A 330 -3.75 2.84 -18.41
CA PRO A 330 -3.92 1.85 -17.35
C PRO A 330 -2.76 1.85 -16.34
N VAL A 331 -1.58 2.23 -16.79
CA VAL A 331 -0.41 2.37 -15.91
C VAL A 331 -0.54 3.62 -15.06
N VAL A 332 -0.88 4.76 -15.66
CA VAL A 332 -1.13 6.01 -14.91
C VAL A 332 -2.23 5.81 -13.88
N HIS A 333 -3.30 5.11 -14.21
CA HIS A 333 -4.35 4.72 -13.27
C HIS A 333 -3.78 3.93 -12.09
N ALA A 334 -3.03 2.86 -12.35
CA ALA A 334 -2.44 2.03 -11.30
C ALA A 334 -1.49 2.82 -10.38
N LEU A 335 -0.69 3.73 -10.94
CA LEU A 335 0.22 4.60 -10.18
C LEU A 335 -0.52 5.67 -9.37
N ARG A 336 -1.58 6.28 -9.93
CA ARG A 336 -2.43 7.27 -9.25
C ARG A 336 -3.09 6.68 -8.01
N GLU A 337 -3.58 5.45 -8.11
CA GLU A 337 -4.23 4.78 -6.98
C GLU A 337 -3.29 4.63 -5.78
N VAL A 338 -2.06 4.15 -6.01
CA VAL A 338 -1.02 4.04 -4.96
C VAL A 338 -0.60 5.44 -4.47
N THR A 339 -0.55 6.43 -5.35
CA THR A 339 -0.17 7.80 -4.97
C THR A 339 -1.20 8.46 -4.06
N LEU A 340 -2.48 8.45 -4.45
CA LEU A 340 -3.59 8.99 -3.63
C LEU A 340 -3.61 8.36 -2.25
N ASP A 341 -3.25 7.08 -2.22
CA ASP A 341 -3.17 6.28 -1.03
C ASP A 341 -2.06 6.71 -0.07
N LEU A 342 -0.87 7.00 -0.61
CA LEU A 342 0.28 7.48 0.15
C LEU A 342 0.08 8.93 0.63
N MET A 343 -0.56 9.77 -0.19
CA MET A 343 -0.81 11.19 0.12
C MET A 343 -1.82 11.41 1.26
N GLN A 344 -2.52 10.36 1.69
CA GLN A 344 -3.34 10.43 2.90
C GLN A 344 -2.52 10.80 4.14
N ARG A 345 -1.20 10.54 4.14
CA ARG A 345 -0.30 10.88 5.24
C ARG A 345 0.67 11.98 4.81
N PRO A 346 1.04 12.90 5.71
CA PRO A 346 2.11 13.85 5.41
C PRO A 346 3.45 13.11 5.27
N THR A 347 4.37 13.70 4.53
CA THR A 347 5.73 13.17 4.41
C THR A 347 6.61 13.66 5.56
N PRO A 348 7.33 12.78 6.30
CA PRO A 348 8.24 13.18 7.36
C PRO A 348 9.63 13.57 6.82
N HIS A 349 9.81 13.60 5.49
CA HIS A 349 11.11 13.75 4.84
C HIS A 349 11.35 15.15 4.27
N ALA A 350 10.59 16.16 4.72
CA ALA A 350 10.69 17.55 4.27
C ALA A 350 12.10 18.15 4.36
N GLN A 351 12.91 17.71 5.33
CA GLN A 351 14.30 18.14 5.51
C GLN A 351 15.25 17.68 4.38
N HIS A 352 14.88 16.66 3.61
CA HIS A 352 15.69 16.12 2.52
C HIS A 352 15.29 16.67 1.14
N HIS A 353 14.35 17.61 1.11
CA HIS A 353 13.82 18.16 -0.13
C HIS A 353 14.83 19.05 -0.86
N CYS A 354 15.17 18.69 -2.10
CA CYS A 354 15.98 19.47 -3.02
C CYS A 354 15.08 20.38 -3.85
N PHE A 355 15.01 21.66 -3.46
CA PHE A 355 14.17 22.66 -4.12
C PHE A 355 14.54 22.92 -5.58
N ASP A 356 15.84 22.96 -5.91
CA ASP A 356 16.29 23.23 -7.29
C ASP A 356 15.88 22.10 -8.25
N LEU A 357 15.97 20.84 -7.79
CA LEU A 357 15.49 19.69 -8.56
C LEU A 357 13.95 19.71 -8.69
N ALA A 358 13.24 20.04 -7.60
CA ALA A 358 11.78 20.15 -7.64
C ALA A 358 11.31 21.23 -8.63
N ASP A 359 11.98 22.38 -8.66
CA ASP A 359 11.69 23.47 -9.60
C ASP A 359 11.94 23.05 -11.06
N ALA A 360 13.05 22.36 -11.32
CA ALA A 360 13.37 21.87 -12.66
C ALA A 360 12.30 20.89 -13.16
N ILE A 361 11.87 19.95 -12.31
CA ILE A 361 10.85 18.96 -12.65
C ILE A 361 9.47 19.61 -12.79
N LEU A 362 9.06 20.51 -11.88
CA LEU A 362 7.76 21.18 -11.98
C LEU A 362 7.68 22.10 -13.19
N THR A 363 8.77 22.79 -13.53
CA THR A 363 8.87 23.59 -14.76
C THR A 363 8.72 22.69 -15.98
N ARG A 364 9.45 21.56 -16.04
CA ARG A 364 9.31 20.60 -17.13
C ARG A 364 7.89 20.03 -17.21
N ALA A 365 7.29 19.67 -16.07
CA ALA A 365 5.95 19.10 -15.99
C ALA A 365 4.89 20.04 -16.59
N ARG A 366 5.02 21.35 -16.36
CA ARG A 366 4.12 22.38 -16.93
C ARG A 366 4.27 22.56 -18.43
N SER A 367 5.44 22.24 -18.99
CA SER A 367 5.66 22.29 -20.44
C SER A 367 5.24 21.03 -21.19
N LEU A 368 4.91 19.95 -20.47
CA LEU A 368 4.48 18.71 -21.09
C LEU A 368 3.11 18.89 -21.78
N PRO A 369 2.89 18.22 -22.92
CA PRO A 369 1.57 18.18 -23.53
C PRO A 369 0.58 17.49 -22.58
N GLN A 370 -0.68 17.92 -22.62
CA GLN A 370 -1.76 17.21 -21.96
C GLN A 370 -1.83 15.79 -22.51
N PRO A 371 -2.01 14.76 -21.67
CA PRO A 371 -2.02 13.39 -22.15
C PRO A 371 -3.31 13.13 -22.93
N GLU A 372 -3.16 12.62 -24.15
CA GLU A 372 -4.28 12.15 -24.96
C GLU A 372 -4.50 10.65 -24.70
N PHE A 373 -5.20 10.35 -23.62
CA PHE A 373 -5.58 8.97 -23.36
C PHE A 373 -6.73 8.58 -24.30
N LYS A 374 -6.45 7.65 -25.21
CA LYS A 374 -7.52 7.03 -25.99
C LYS A 374 -8.47 6.32 -25.02
N PRO A 375 -9.80 6.55 -25.11
CA PRO A 375 -10.74 5.80 -24.29
C PRO A 375 -10.53 4.32 -24.55
N VAL A 376 -10.24 3.57 -23.48
CA VAL A 376 -10.21 2.12 -23.55
C VAL A 376 -11.64 1.68 -23.80
N LEU A 377 -11.96 1.26 -25.03
CA LEU A 377 -13.22 0.61 -25.33
C LEU A 377 -13.31 -0.60 -24.40
N THR A 378 -14.27 -0.54 -23.47
CA THR A 378 -14.47 -1.54 -22.42
C THR A 378 -15.24 -2.74 -22.92
#